data_AF-A0A9E2AS05-F1
#
_entry.id   AF-A0A9E2AS05-F1
#
_cell.length_a   1.000
_cell.length_b   1.000
_cell.length_c   1.000
_cell.angle_alpha   90.00
_cell.angle_beta   90.00
_cell.angle_gamma   90.00
#
_symmetry.space_group_name_H-M   'P 1'
#
loop_
_entity.id
_entity.type
_entity.pdbx_description
1 polymer ?
#
loop_
_entity_poly.entity_id
_entity_poly.type
_entity_poly.pdbx_seq_one_letter_code
_entity_poly.pdbx_strand_id
1 'polypeptide(L)'
;MIRISLIFAFVFLVSGTPVIAQEILKDEVKEEKEETMASPQTRMKIDGVAAVVGDFVVLDSDIDRQFEMLEASGASTKDISRCQMFGKLLEDKLLQHHAIQDSIEVNDAEVRANVNAQLNAFAQQIGSMEK
;
A
#
# COMPACT_ATOMS: atom_id res chain seq x y z
N MET A 1 -43.68 39.08 40.16
CA MET A 1 -42.70 38.61 39.17
C MET A 1 -41.38 38.13 39.79
N ILE A 2 -40.83 38.78 40.83
CA ILE A 2 -39.57 38.39 41.51
C ILE A 2 -39.57 36.98 42.15
N ARG A 3 -40.70 36.52 42.72
CA ARG A 3 -40.75 35.25 43.48
C ARG A 3 -40.74 33.97 42.63
N ILE A 4 -41.21 34.03 41.38
CA ILE A 4 -41.23 32.88 40.45
C ILE A 4 -39.83 32.65 39.84
N SER A 5 -39.07 33.73 39.61
CA SER A 5 -37.68 33.67 39.13
C SER A 5 -36.73 33.06 40.17
N LEU A 6 -36.94 33.33 41.47
CA LEU A 6 -36.15 32.74 42.56
C LEU A 6 -36.40 31.23 42.75
N ILE A 7 -37.60 30.73 42.48
CA ILE A 7 -37.92 29.30 42.57
C ILE A 7 -37.31 28.54 41.38
N PHE A 8 -37.36 29.10 40.17
CA PHE A 8 -36.73 28.49 39.00
C PHE A 8 -35.19 28.46 39.06
N ALA A 9 -34.57 29.47 39.70
CA ALA A 9 -33.13 29.49 39.93
C ALA A 9 -32.67 28.45 40.98
N PHE A 10 -33.52 28.11 41.95
CA PHE A 10 -33.18 27.14 43.00
C PHE A 10 -33.31 25.68 42.53
N VAL A 11 -34.24 25.40 41.60
CA VAL A 11 -34.43 24.04 41.03
C VAL A 11 -33.28 23.65 40.09
N PHE A 12 -32.63 24.61 39.44
CA PHE A 12 -31.52 24.35 38.53
C PHE A 12 -30.16 24.11 39.23
N LEU A 13 -30.08 24.34 40.55
CA LEU A 13 -28.82 24.25 41.32
C LEU A 13 -28.65 22.93 42.09
N VAL A 14 -29.68 22.05 42.11
CA VAL A 14 -29.68 20.81 42.92
C VAL A 14 -29.47 19.54 42.07
N SER A 15 -29.63 19.57 40.75
CA SER A 15 -29.54 18.39 39.89
C SER A 15 -28.34 18.42 38.94
N GLY A 16 -27.14 18.52 39.49
CA GLY A 16 -25.92 18.52 38.69
C GLY A 16 -24.65 18.31 39.50
N THR A 17 -24.44 17.12 40.05
CA THR A 17 -23.09 16.65 40.38
C THR A 17 -22.76 15.44 39.52
N PRO A 18 -21.61 15.41 38.82
CA PRO A 18 -21.11 14.19 38.22
C PRO A 18 -20.63 13.25 39.33
N VAL A 19 -21.17 12.04 39.35
CA VAL A 19 -20.67 10.93 40.16
C VAL A 19 -19.24 10.62 39.70
N ILE A 20 -18.25 10.90 40.55
CA ILE A 20 -16.89 10.38 40.39
C ILE A 20 -16.91 8.94 40.88
N ALA A 21 -16.61 8.03 39.96
CA ALA A 21 -16.66 6.58 40.10
C ALA A 21 -15.61 6.02 41.10
N GLN A 22 -15.86 4.77 41.50
CA GLN A 22 -15.14 3.92 42.47
C GLN A 22 -13.64 4.21 42.67
N GLU A 23 -13.26 4.43 43.92
CA GLU A 23 -11.90 4.16 44.37
C GLU A 23 -11.73 2.63 44.45
N ILE A 24 -11.02 2.07 43.47
CA ILE A 24 -10.61 0.66 43.43
C ILE A 24 -9.39 0.53 44.34
N LEU A 25 -9.48 -0.34 45.35
CA LEU A 25 -8.37 -0.76 46.18
C LEU A 25 -7.22 -1.25 45.29
N LYS A 26 -6.05 -0.62 45.40
CA LYS A 26 -4.80 -1.14 44.85
C LYS A 26 -4.36 -2.31 45.70
N ASP A 27 -4.72 -3.52 45.28
CA ASP A 27 -3.92 -4.68 45.61
C ASP A 27 -2.65 -4.62 44.75
N GLU A 28 -1.49 -4.51 45.40
CA GLU A 28 -0.20 -4.78 44.76
C GLU A 28 -0.18 -6.24 44.33
N VAL A 29 -0.50 -6.50 43.06
CA VAL A 29 -0.09 -7.74 42.40
C VAL A 29 1.39 -7.62 42.11
N LYS A 30 2.20 -8.30 42.93
CA LYS A 30 3.61 -8.55 42.69
C LYS A 30 3.81 -9.06 41.25
N GLU A 31 4.78 -8.46 40.56
CA GLU A 31 5.33 -8.99 39.32
C GLU A 31 5.73 -10.46 39.51
N GLU A 32 5.05 -11.36 38.80
CA GLU A 32 5.58 -12.67 38.49
C GLU A 32 6.10 -12.60 37.05
N LYS A 33 7.43 -12.55 36.92
CA LYS A 33 8.13 -12.71 35.65
C LYS A 33 7.82 -14.09 35.10
N GLU A 34 6.89 -14.17 34.15
CA GLU A 34 6.85 -15.31 33.25
C GLU A 34 7.99 -15.16 32.24
N GLU A 35 9.09 -15.85 32.48
CA GLU A 35 10.07 -16.15 31.43
C GLU A 35 9.44 -17.14 30.46
N THR A 36 8.63 -16.63 29.51
CA THR A 36 8.24 -17.42 28.35
C THR A 36 9.44 -17.50 27.41
N MET A 37 10.06 -18.67 27.46
CA MET A 37 11.05 -19.19 26.55
C MET A 37 10.59 -19.06 25.09
N ALA A 38 11.55 -18.73 24.21
CA ALA A 38 11.44 -18.60 22.75
C ALA A 38 10.70 -17.35 22.23
N SER A 39 11.49 -16.42 21.69
CA SER A 39 11.03 -15.35 20.81
C SER A 39 10.03 -15.91 19.79
N PRO A 40 8.84 -15.30 19.61
CA PRO A 40 7.98 -15.67 18.51
C PRO A 40 8.79 -15.40 17.26
N GLN A 41 9.08 -16.43 16.45
CA GLN A 41 9.62 -16.19 15.11
C GLN A 41 8.63 -15.29 14.39
N THR A 42 8.94 -14.00 14.33
CA THR A 42 8.07 -12.98 13.74
C THR A 42 8.02 -13.31 12.26
N ARG A 43 6.96 -13.98 11.83
CA ARG A 43 6.75 -14.31 10.43
C ARG A 43 6.68 -12.99 9.65
N MET A 44 7.74 -12.71 8.89
CA MET A 44 7.80 -11.56 7.99
C MET A 44 7.11 -11.92 6.68
N LYS A 45 6.14 -11.10 6.26
CA LYS A 45 5.56 -11.22 4.92
C LYS A 45 6.62 -10.77 3.92
N ILE A 46 6.97 -11.65 2.98
CA ILE A 46 7.97 -11.38 1.95
C ILE A 46 7.40 -10.45 0.88
N ASP A 47 6.17 -10.72 0.43
CA ASP A 47 5.44 -9.89 -0.54
C ASP A 47 3.94 -9.96 -0.31
N GLY A 48 3.25 -8.88 -0.69
CA GLY A 48 1.81 -8.71 -0.58
C GLY A 48 1.14 -8.68 -1.95
N VAL A 49 -0.12 -9.10 -2.00
CA VAL A 49 -0.97 -8.88 -3.17
C VAL A 49 -1.70 -7.55 -2.98
N ALA A 50 -1.41 -6.59 -3.84
CA ALA A 50 -2.02 -5.26 -3.83
C ALA A 50 -3.42 -5.28 -4.48
N ALA A 51 -3.58 -6.01 -5.59
CA ALA A 51 -4.86 -6.17 -6.29
C ALA A 51 -4.88 -7.36 -7.25
N VAL A 52 -6.08 -7.73 -7.72
CA VAL A 52 -6.32 -8.77 -8.72
C VAL A 52 -7.24 -8.21 -9.81
N VAL A 53 -6.85 -8.37 -11.08
CA VAL A 53 -7.60 -7.93 -12.26
C VAL A 53 -7.78 -9.12 -13.19
N GLY A 54 -8.97 -9.70 -13.22
CA GLY A 54 -9.23 -10.94 -13.95
C GLY A 54 -8.30 -12.06 -13.46
N ASP A 55 -7.49 -12.61 -14.37
CA ASP A 55 -6.51 -13.66 -14.08
C ASP A 55 -5.13 -13.12 -13.67
N PHE A 56 -4.94 -11.80 -13.63
CA PHE A 56 -3.67 -11.17 -13.31
C PHE A 56 -3.63 -10.64 -11.88
N VAL A 57 -2.49 -10.82 -11.21
CA VAL A 57 -2.24 -10.34 -9.86
C VAL A 57 -1.21 -9.21 -9.89
N VAL A 58 -1.44 -8.16 -9.10
CA VAL A 58 -0.52 -7.05 -8.88
C VAL A 58 0.11 -7.21 -7.50
N LEU A 59 1.43 -7.35 -7.46
CA LEU A 59 2.22 -7.48 -6.24
C LEU A 59 2.67 -6.10 -5.74
N ASP A 60 2.87 -5.95 -4.43
CA ASP A 60 3.44 -4.72 -3.87
C ASP A 60 4.86 -4.48 -4.40
N SER A 61 5.66 -5.55 -4.55
CA SER A 61 7.02 -5.48 -5.10
C SER A 61 7.08 -5.03 -6.57
N ASP A 62 6.03 -5.27 -7.35
CA ASP A 62 5.99 -4.81 -8.74
C ASP A 62 5.89 -3.29 -8.83
N ILE A 63 5.14 -2.67 -7.91
CA ILE A 63 5.03 -1.21 -7.83
C ILE A 63 6.41 -0.61 -7.53
N ASP A 64 7.13 -1.17 -6.56
CA ASP A 64 8.46 -0.72 -6.16
C ASP A 64 9.49 -0.92 -7.28
N ARG A 65 9.47 -2.06 -7.97
CA ARG A 65 10.32 -2.30 -9.14
C ARG A 65 10.10 -1.27 -10.24
N GLN A 66 8.84 -0.88 -10.51
CA GLN A 66 8.57 0.16 -11.51
C GLN A 66 9.10 1.53 -11.09
N PHE A 67 9.06 1.85 -9.79
CA PHE A 67 9.71 3.06 -9.28
C PHE A 67 11.23 3.03 -9.49
N GLU A 68 11.88 1.93 -9.10
CA GLU A 68 13.33 1.77 -9.27
C GLU A 68 13.74 1.88 -10.74
N MET A 69 12.95 1.29 -11.66
CA MET A 69 13.18 1.42 -13.10
C MET A 69 13.05 2.86 -13.59
N LEU A 70 12.09 3.63 -13.07
CA LEU A 70 11.93 5.05 -13.42
C LEU A 70 13.08 5.90 -12.87
N GLU A 71 13.53 5.63 -11.66
CA GLU A 71 14.71 6.28 -11.09
C GLU A 71 15.97 5.99 -11.90
N ALA A 72 16.17 4.73 -12.29
CA ALA A 72 17.28 4.31 -13.14
C ALA A 72 17.24 4.95 -14.54
N SER A 73 16.04 5.28 -15.05
CA SER A 73 15.87 6.01 -16.31
C SER A 73 16.20 7.51 -16.20
N GLY A 74 16.46 8.01 -14.99
CA GLY A 74 16.75 9.42 -14.70
C GLY A 74 15.50 10.30 -14.65
N ALA A 75 14.31 9.70 -14.57
CA ALA A 75 13.06 10.43 -14.43
C ALA A 75 12.90 11.00 -13.01
N SER A 76 12.33 12.20 -12.90
CA SER A 76 12.01 12.80 -11.58
C SER A 76 10.88 12.02 -10.92
N THR A 77 11.19 11.28 -9.85
CA THR A 77 10.17 10.57 -9.05
C THR A 77 9.38 11.47 -8.11
N LYS A 78 9.75 12.76 -8.01
CA LYS A 78 9.10 13.71 -7.09
C LYS A 78 7.62 13.95 -7.38
N ASP A 79 7.23 13.82 -8.65
CA ASP A 79 5.87 14.12 -9.10
C ASP A 79 5.01 12.85 -9.26
N ILE A 80 5.60 11.66 -9.07
CA ILE A 80 4.93 10.37 -9.27
C ILE A 80 4.75 9.71 -7.91
N SER A 81 3.50 9.60 -7.47
CA SER A 81 3.13 8.92 -6.23
C SER A 81 2.97 7.41 -6.42
N ARG A 82 3.15 6.65 -5.34
CA ARG A 82 2.94 5.19 -5.34
C ARG A 82 1.56 4.79 -5.88
N CYS A 83 0.54 5.57 -5.54
CA CYS A 83 -0.83 5.37 -6.02
C CYS A 83 -0.97 5.56 -7.53
N GLN A 84 -0.31 6.56 -8.12
CA GLN A 84 -0.34 6.76 -9.58
C GLN A 84 0.34 5.62 -10.32
N MET A 85 1.46 5.11 -9.79
CA MET A 85 2.13 3.94 -10.37
C MET A 85 1.26 2.69 -10.28
N PHE A 86 0.61 2.49 -9.13
CA PHE A 86 -0.34 1.42 -8.95
C PHE A 86 -1.52 1.53 -9.92
N GLY A 87 -2.07 2.73 -10.13
CA GLY A 87 -3.13 3.00 -11.11
C GLY A 87 -2.72 2.63 -12.54
N LYS A 88 -1.50 3.01 -12.95
CA LYS A 88 -0.93 2.60 -14.24
C LYS A 88 -0.83 1.08 -14.35
N LEU A 89 -0.33 0.40 -13.31
CA LEU A 89 -0.22 -1.05 -13.33
C LEU A 89 -1.59 -1.73 -13.43
N LEU A 90 -2.62 -1.20 -12.78
CA LEU A 90 -3.99 -1.69 -12.92
C LEU A 90 -4.51 -1.52 -14.35
N GLU A 91 -4.26 -0.37 -14.99
CA GLU A 91 -4.61 -0.12 -16.38
C GLU A 91 -3.91 -1.12 -17.32
N ASP A 92 -2.60 -1.30 -17.15
CA ASP A 92 -1.81 -2.25 -17.96
C ASP A 92 -2.33 -3.70 -17.81
N LYS A 93 -2.72 -4.11 -16.59
CA LYS A 93 -3.30 -5.44 -16.35
C LYS A 93 -4.70 -5.58 -16.92
N LEU A 94 -5.51 -4.54 -16.88
CA LEU A 94 -6.83 -4.51 -17.50
C LEU A 94 -6.71 -4.68 -19.02
N LEU A 95 -5.79 -3.96 -19.65
CA LEU A 95 -5.52 -4.09 -21.09
C LEU A 95 -4.99 -5.48 -21.45
N GLN A 96 -4.12 -6.08 -20.62
CA GLN A 96 -3.66 -7.46 -20.80
C GLN A 96 -4.81 -8.47 -20.73
N HIS A 97 -5.76 -8.27 -19.81
CA HIS A 97 -6.95 -9.13 -19.74
C HIS A 97 -7.82 -9.02 -20.98
N HIS A 98 -8.03 -7.80 -21.49
CA HIS A 98 -8.79 -7.59 -22.72
C HIS A 98 -8.08 -8.11 -23.98
N ALA A 99 -6.76 -7.99 -24.08
CA ALA A 99 -6.02 -8.51 -25.22
C ALA A 99 -6.24 -10.02 -25.45
N ILE A 100 -6.41 -10.80 -24.37
CA ILE A 100 -6.75 -12.22 -24.46
C ILE A 100 -8.18 -12.42 -24.98
N GLN A 101 -9.14 -11.63 -24.49
CA GLN A 101 -10.55 -11.72 -24.93
C GLN A 101 -10.71 -11.33 -26.40
N ASP A 102 -10.00 -10.30 -26.83
CA ASP A 102 -10.00 -9.81 -28.21
C ASP A 102 -9.10 -10.65 -29.13
N SER A 103 -8.53 -11.76 -28.62
CA SER A 103 -7.69 -12.71 -29.37
C SER A 103 -6.50 -12.04 -30.08
N ILE A 104 -5.89 -11.05 -29.42
CA ILE A 104 -4.69 -10.37 -29.92
C ILE A 104 -3.47 -11.21 -29.53
N GLU A 105 -3.03 -12.06 -30.45
CA GLU A 105 -1.84 -12.90 -30.27
C GLU A 105 -0.62 -12.28 -30.95
N VAL A 106 0.52 -12.31 -30.27
CA VAL A 106 1.80 -11.83 -30.80
C VAL A 106 2.68 -13.02 -31.17
N ASN A 107 3.20 -13.04 -32.40
CA ASN A 107 4.06 -14.11 -32.87
C ASN A 107 5.50 -13.95 -32.37
N ASP A 108 6.13 -15.00 -31.85
CA ASP A 108 7.51 -14.99 -31.40
C ASP A 108 8.52 -14.54 -32.49
N ALA A 109 8.23 -14.86 -33.75
CA ALA A 109 9.10 -14.44 -34.86
C ALA A 109 9.14 -12.91 -34.99
N GLU A 110 8.01 -12.25 -34.74
CA GLU A 110 7.91 -10.79 -34.74
C GLU A 110 8.62 -10.19 -33.52
N VAL A 111 8.48 -10.78 -32.33
CA VAL A 111 9.21 -10.35 -31.13
C VAL A 111 10.71 -10.41 -31.35
N ARG A 112 11.22 -11.54 -31.89
CA ARG A 112 12.65 -11.69 -32.21
C ARG A 112 13.11 -10.68 -33.25
N ALA A 113 12.31 -10.41 -34.27
CA ALA A 113 12.64 -9.42 -35.29
C ALA A 113 12.77 -8.00 -34.68
N ASN A 114 11.85 -7.61 -33.79
CA ASN A 114 11.88 -6.33 -33.10
C ASN A 114 13.08 -6.20 -32.15
N VAL A 115 13.38 -7.24 -31.37
CA VAL A 115 14.55 -7.26 -30.47
C VAL A 115 15.84 -7.16 -31.29
N ASN A 116 15.98 -7.94 -32.36
CA ASN A 116 17.15 -7.86 -33.24
C ASN A 116 17.31 -6.48 -33.88
N ALA A 117 16.20 -5.83 -34.26
CA ALA A 117 16.24 -4.46 -34.77
C ALA A 117 16.76 -3.45 -33.73
N GLN A 118 16.30 -3.55 -32.48
CA GLN A 118 16.83 -2.71 -31.39
C GLN A 118 18.30 -3.00 -31.08
N LEU A 119 18.70 -4.27 -31.05
CA LEU A 119 20.10 -4.66 -30.84
C LEU A 119 21.00 -4.12 -31.95
N ASN A 120 20.57 -4.21 -33.21
CA ASN A 120 21.30 -3.65 -34.34
C ASN A 120 21.42 -2.12 -34.25
N ALA A 121 20.40 -1.42 -33.75
CA ALA A 121 20.46 0.02 -33.52
C ALA A 121 21.52 0.36 -32.45
N PHE A 122 21.56 -0.38 -31.34
CA PHE A 122 22.60 -0.21 -30.33
C PHE A 122 23.99 -0.58 -30.84
N ALA A 123 24.11 -1.64 -31.64
CA ALA A 123 25.36 -2.05 -32.28
C ALA A 123 25.96 -0.95 -33.15
N GLN A 124 25.12 -0.26 -33.94
CA GLN A 124 25.54 0.85 -34.79
C GLN A 124 26.01 2.06 -33.98
N GLN A 125 25.41 2.30 -32.81
CA GLN A 125 25.79 3.39 -31.92
C GLN A 125 27.09 3.11 -31.14
N ILE A 126 27.35 1.85 -30.80
CA ILE A 126 28.51 1.43 -29.98
C ILE A 126 29.70 0.98 -30.84
N GLY A 127 29.46 0.59 -32.09
CA GLY A 127 30.49 0.33 -33.11
C GLY A 127 30.87 -1.15 -33.32
N SER A 128 30.42 -2.09 -32.49
CA SER A 128 30.39 -3.54 -32.81
C SER A 128 29.53 -4.33 -31.81
N MET A 129 28.99 -5.48 -32.25
CA MET A 129 28.30 -6.46 -31.39
C MET A 129 29.26 -7.41 -30.67
N GLU A 130 30.56 -7.32 -30.94
CA GLU A 130 31.51 -8.44 -30.82
C GLU A 130 32.75 -8.11 -29.98
N LYS A 131 32.67 -7.09 -29.12
CA LYS A 131 33.74 -6.80 -28.16
C LYS A 131 33.28 -6.94 -26.72
#